data_AF-J1I8C1-F1
#
_entry.id   AF-J1I8C1-F1
#
_cell.length_a   1.000
_cell.length_b   1.000
_cell.length_c   1.000
_cell.angle_alpha   90.00
_cell.angle_beta   90.00
_cell.angle_gamma   90.00
#
_symmetry.space_group_name_H-M   'P 1'
#
loop_
_entity.id
_entity.type
_entity.pdbx_description
1 polymer ?
#
loop_
_entity_poly.entity_id
_entity_poly.type
_entity_poly.pdbx_seq_one_letter_code
_entity_poly.pdbx_strand_id
1 'polypeptide(L)'
;MSISFFKDRRLPIAQNGLEHKVTELNFSLLYYHYPYWDSNNGFQFFWGGKDEPKKLFGYAMRSNTDQNAFFPSDKLKDLVKDQKDVVEGLFPSSSTCFDLEVDGSMAIGLGISSVYETGICLHHTYAVPYIPATAIKAVFRRYLEDEGYESLVSSWLGFSDEETKNAAKGKITFFDAFPTAVELAPDIINSHYPKWYSDGKTPPADWQSPVPVFFMSLKNAKFQFAFALKEASKEDLEEIKTKLTQALQNHGLGAKTAVGYGFFEE
;
A
#
# COMPACT_ATOMS: atom_id res chain seq x y z
N MET A 1 -20.76 -7.60 -32.03
CA MET A 1 -21.04 -6.57 -31.01
C MET A 1 -19.70 -6.14 -30.41
N SER A 2 -19.14 -5.01 -30.84
CA SER A 2 -17.89 -4.50 -30.28
C SER A 2 -18.20 -3.81 -28.94
N ILE A 3 -17.68 -4.37 -27.85
CA ILE A 3 -17.80 -3.82 -26.50
C ILE A 3 -16.89 -2.57 -26.46
N SER A 4 -17.48 -1.39 -26.61
CA SER A 4 -16.79 -0.08 -26.59
C SER A 4 -16.58 0.46 -25.18
N PHE A 5 -16.14 -0.38 -24.23
CA PHE A 5 -16.01 -0.02 -22.80
C PHE A 5 -14.81 0.89 -22.47
N PHE A 6 -13.96 1.23 -23.45
CA PHE A 6 -12.64 1.82 -23.21
C PHE A 6 -12.47 3.28 -23.67
N LYS A 7 -13.50 3.94 -24.23
CA LYS A 7 -13.31 5.28 -24.82
C LYS A 7 -13.33 6.46 -23.83
N ASP A 8 -13.95 6.30 -22.65
CA ASP A 8 -14.28 7.44 -21.78
C ASP A 8 -13.53 7.49 -20.43
N ARG A 9 -12.40 6.78 -20.26
CA ARG A 9 -11.58 6.88 -19.03
C ARG A 9 -10.42 7.89 -19.10
N ARG A 10 -10.52 8.93 -19.92
CA ARG A 10 -9.76 10.16 -19.64
C ARG A 10 -10.62 10.97 -18.70
N LEU A 11 -10.08 11.43 -17.56
CA LEU A 11 -10.78 12.42 -16.73
C LEU A 11 -11.24 13.55 -17.68
N PRO A 12 -12.55 13.76 -17.89
CA PRO A 12 -13.02 14.88 -18.69
C PRO A 12 -12.81 16.13 -17.85
N ILE A 13 -11.59 16.66 -17.94
CA ILE A 13 -11.21 17.95 -17.37
C ILE A 13 -11.65 18.97 -18.42
N ALA A 14 -12.76 19.66 -18.17
CA ALA A 14 -13.14 20.80 -19.00
C ALA A 14 -12.04 21.87 -18.92
N GLN A 15 -11.93 22.73 -19.93
CA GLN A 15 -10.99 23.87 -19.92
C GLN A 15 -11.15 24.79 -18.68
N ASN A 16 -12.27 24.66 -17.95
CA ASN A 16 -12.67 25.48 -16.81
C ASN A 16 -12.85 24.70 -15.47
N GLY A 17 -12.49 23.41 -15.38
CA GLY A 17 -12.56 22.66 -14.11
C GLY A 17 -13.09 21.22 -14.23
N LEU A 18 -13.41 20.61 -13.08
CA LEU A 18 -13.96 19.26 -12.97
C LEU A 18 -15.43 19.23 -13.40
N GLU A 19 -15.78 18.37 -14.37
CA GLU A 19 -17.19 18.14 -14.76
C GLU A 19 -17.94 17.22 -13.77
N HIS A 20 -17.23 16.47 -12.92
CA HIS A 20 -17.77 15.45 -12.02
C HIS A 20 -17.64 15.82 -10.53
N LYS A 21 -18.51 15.23 -9.70
CA LYS A 21 -18.37 15.28 -8.24
C LYS A 21 -17.08 14.57 -7.81
N VAL A 22 -16.38 15.11 -6.81
CA VAL A 22 -15.10 14.58 -6.31
C VAL A 22 -15.19 13.11 -5.91
N THR A 23 -16.32 12.68 -5.36
CA THR A 23 -16.65 11.30 -4.97
C THR A 23 -16.71 10.30 -6.13
N GLU A 24 -16.74 10.78 -7.38
CA GLU A 24 -16.77 9.96 -8.60
C GLU A 24 -15.37 9.82 -9.23
N LEU A 25 -14.34 10.49 -8.67
CA LEU A 25 -13.00 10.50 -9.21
C LEU A 25 -12.15 9.34 -8.65
N ASN A 26 -11.35 8.73 -9.52
CA ASN A 26 -10.38 7.72 -9.11
C ASN A 26 -9.17 8.40 -8.45
N PHE A 27 -9.03 8.22 -7.13
CA PHE A 27 -7.94 8.81 -6.34
C PHE A 27 -6.54 8.45 -6.86
N SER A 28 -6.34 7.20 -7.31
CA SER A 28 -5.05 6.77 -7.86
C SER A 28 -4.63 7.58 -9.09
N LEU A 29 -5.57 7.87 -9.99
CA LEU A 29 -5.30 8.71 -11.15
C LEU A 29 -4.95 10.16 -10.75
N LEU A 30 -5.63 10.72 -9.75
CA LEU A 30 -5.33 12.06 -9.25
C LEU A 30 -3.96 12.12 -8.58
N TYR A 31 -3.66 11.15 -7.71
CA TYR A 31 -2.42 11.08 -6.94
C TYR A 31 -1.18 10.92 -7.83
N TYR A 32 -1.24 10.09 -8.86
CA TYR A 32 -0.06 9.83 -9.69
C TYR A 32 0.21 10.90 -10.76
N HIS A 33 -0.76 11.76 -11.10
CA HIS A 33 -0.61 12.71 -12.22
C HIS A 33 -0.58 14.18 -11.84
N TYR A 34 -1.21 14.60 -10.73
CA TYR A 34 -1.53 16.02 -10.52
C TYR A 34 -1.28 16.61 -9.12
N PRO A 35 -0.55 15.99 -8.17
CA PRO A 35 -0.56 16.51 -6.82
C PRO A 35 0.44 17.67 -6.60
N TYR A 36 0.06 18.61 -5.73
CA TYR A 36 0.87 19.73 -5.25
C TYR A 36 0.59 19.99 -3.77
N TRP A 37 1.62 20.17 -2.94
CA TRP A 37 1.45 20.42 -1.51
C TRP A 37 1.51 21.92 -1.21
N ASP A 38 0.49 22.44 -0.51
CA ASP A 38 0.44 23.81 0.00
C ASP A 38 0.37 23.79 1.53
N SER A 39 1.33 24.43 2.20
CA SER A 39 1.40 24.50 3.67
C SER A 39 0.13 25.08 4.32
N ASN A 40 -0.60 25.95 3.63
CA ASN A 40 -1.82 26.55 4.14
C ASN A 40 -3.06 25.68 3.95
N ASN A 41 -3.06 24.82 2.94
CA ASN A 41 -4.27 24.18 2.40
C ASN A 41 -4.16 22.65 2.19
N GLY A 42 -3.02 22.03 2.50
CA GLY A 42 -2.79 20.59 2.33
C GLY A 42 -2.50 20.15 0.89
N PHE A 43 -2.81 18.89 0.56
CA PHE A 43 -2.65 18.32 -0.79
C PHE A 43 -3.68 18.89 -1.78
N GLN A 44 -3.21 19.68 -2.72
CA GLN A 44 -3.99 20.23 -3.83
C GLN A 44 -3.69 19.48 -5.13
N PHE A 45 -4.62 19.52 -6.08
CA PHE A 45 -4.43 18.92 -7.40
C PHE A 45 -4.50 20.01 -8.48
N PHE A 46 -3.51 20.06 -9.37
CA PHE A 46 -3.38 21.07 -10.42
C PHE A 46 -3.26 20.43 -11.80
N TRP A 47 -3.73 21.11 -12.84
CA TRP A 47 -3.59 20.74 -14.25
C TRP A 47 -2.96 21.89 -15.02
N GLY A 48 -2.01 21.60 -15.90
CA GLY A 48 -1.30 22.60 -16.69
C GLY A 48 0.20 22.33 -16.74
N GLY A 49 0.91 22.98 -17.67
CA GLY A 49 2.37 22.88 -17.77
C GLY A 49 3.07 23.48 -16.55
N LYS A 50 4.37 23.17 -16.37
CA LYS A 50 5.19 23.68 -15.25
C LYS A 50 5.11 25.21 -15.08
N ASP A 51 4.91 25.94 -16.17
CA ASP A 51 4.98 27.41 -16.21
C ASP A 51 3.63 28.11 -15.94
N GLU A 52 2.48 27.42 -16.10
CA GLU A 52 1.14 27.96 -15.82
C GLU A 52 0.19 26.88 -15.25
N PRO A 53 0.31 26.52 -13.96
CA PRO A 53 -0.57 25.54 -13.34
C PRO A 53 -1.97 26.13 -13.09
N LYS A 54 -3.01 25.54 -13.67
CA LYS A 54 -4.41 25.83 -13.31
C LYS A 54 -4.85 24.91 -12.18
N LYS A 55 -5.38 25.48 -11.09
CA LYS A 55 -5.93 24.71 -9.98
C LYS A 55 -7.14 23.89 -10.47
N LEU A 56 -7.04 22.56 -10.44
CA LEU A 56 -8.19 21.69 -10.73
C LEU A 56 -9.14 21.69 -9.54
N PHE A 57 -8.57 21.48 -8.36
CA PHE A 57 -9.29 21.35 -7.11
C PHE A 57 -8.34 21.53 -5.92
N GLY A 58 -8.76 22.25 -4.88
CA GLY A 58 -8.02 22.35 -3.63
C GLY A 58 -8.72 21.53 -2.58
N TYR A 59 -8.11 20.43 -2.15
CA TYR A 59 -8.68 19.61 -1.09
C TYR A 59 -7.80 19.68 0.15
N ALA A 60 -8.30 20.36 1.18
CA ALA A 60 -7.69 20.24 2.48
C ALA A 60 -8.05 18.85 3.02
N MET A 61 -7.14 17.88 2.88
CA MET A 61 -7.12 16.62 3.66
C MET A 61 -6.91 16.94 5.16
N ARG A 62 -7.79 17.78 5.73
CA ARG A 62 -7.78 18.25 7.11
C ARG A 62 -9.05 17.82 7.85
N SER A 63 -10.07 17.28 7.17
CA SER A 63 -11.30 16.82 7.80
C SER A 63 -11.57 15.33 7.53
N ASN A 64 -12.11 14.58 8.51
CA ASN A 64 -12.50 13.16 8.32
C ASN A 64 -13.59 12.98 7.26
N THR A 65 -14.43 14.00 7.06
CA THR A 65 -15.46 14.05 6.01
C THR A 65 -14.87 13.81 4.62
N ASP A 66 -13.63 14.25 4.45
CA ASP A 66 -13.00 14.34 3.16
C ASP A 66 -12.30 13.03 2.73
N GLN A 67 -11.82 12.27 3.71
CA GLN A 67 -11.25 10.95 3.46
C GLN A 67 -12.33 9.92 3.13
N ASN A 68 -13.49 10.03 3.79
CA ASN A 68 -14.68 9.23 3.47
C ASN A 68 -15.18 9.43 2.03
N ALA A 69 -14.84 10.55 1.37
CA ALA A 69 -15.21 10.78 -0.03
C ALA A 69 -14.40 9.90 -1.01
N PHE A 70 -13.12 9.65 -0.72
CA PHE A 70 -12.24 8.81 -1.55
C PHE A 70 -12.25 7.35 -1.14
N PHE A 71 -12.40 7.08 0.16
CA PHE A 71 -12.48 5.72 0.71
C PHE A 71 -13.79 5.53 1.50
N PRO A 72 -14.97 5.52 0.83
CA PRO A 72 -16.23 5.30 1.53
C PRO A 72 -16.20 3.95 2.24
N SER A 73 -16.49 3.94 3.54
CA SER A 73 -16.40 2.71 4.36
C SER A 73 -17.26 1.58 3.82
N ASP A 74 -18.41 1.88 3.22
CA ASP A 74 -19.28 0.86 2.62
C ASP A 74 -18.63 0.21 1.40
N LYS A 75 -17.95 0.98 0.53
CA LYS A 75 -17.22 0.43 -0.63
C LYS A 75 -16.02 -0.41 -0.21
N LEU A 76 -15.33 -0.02 0.87
CA LEU A 76 -14.24 -0.83 1.44
C LEU A 76 -14.76 -2.17 1.95
N LYS A 77 -15.88 -2.16 2.67
CA LYS A 77 -16.53 -3.38 3.16
C LYS A 77 -16.98 -4.27 2.02
N ASP A 78 -17.58 -3.70 0.97
CA ASP A 78 -18.00 -4.45 -0.22
C ASP A 78 -16.79 -5.09 -0.91
N LEU A 79 -15.70 -4.35 -1.12
CA LEU A 79 -14.46 -4.87 -1.73
C LEU A 79 -13.87 -6.04 -0.93
N VAL A 80 -13.77 -5.89 0.38
CA VAL A 80 -13.23 -6.90 1.28
C VAL A 80 -14.13 -8.14 1.30
N LYS A 81 -15.44 -7.95 1.30
CA LYS A 81 -16.40 -9.05 1.20
C LYS A 81 -16.29 -9.80 -0.14
N ASP A 82 -16.23 -9.07 -1.25
CA ASP A 82 -16.08 -9.67 -2.58
C ASP A 82 -14.78 -10.47 -2.69
N GLN A 83 -13.69 -9.95 -2.12
CA GLN A 83 -12.43 -10.70 -2.05
C GLN A 83 -12.60 -11.98 -1.24
N LYS A 84 -13.20 -11.91 -0.05
CA LYS A 84 -13.43 -13.07 0.81
C LYS A 84 -14.26 -14.14 0.09
N ASP A 85 -15.35 -13.74 -0.55
CA ASP A 85 -16.22 -14.65 -1.31
C ASP A 85 -15.46 -15.32 -2.46
N VAL A 86 -14.56 -14.61 -3.15
CA VAL A 86 -13.69 -15.17 -4.20
C VAL A 86 -12.68 -16.15 -3.62
N VAL A 87 -12.01 -15.80 -2.51
CA VAL A 87 -11.00 -16.66 -1.87
C VAL A 87 -11.64 -17.97 -1.38
N GLU A 88 -12.77 -17.88 -0.68
CA GLU A 88 -13.50 -19.04 -0.18
C GLU A 88 -14.09 -19.88 -1.32
N GLY A 89 -14.52 -19.24 -2.41
CA GLY A 89 -15.00 -19.93 -3.62
C GLY A 89 -13.90 -20.69 -4.36
N LEU A 90 -12.68 -20.15 -4.40
CA LEU A 90 -11.52 -20.80 -5.03
C LEU A 90 -10.90 -21.90 -4.17
N PHE A 91 -10.94 -21.75 -2.84
CA PHE A 91 -10.34 -22.67 -1.87
C PHE A 91 -11.31 -23.06 -0.74
N PRO A 92 -12.38 -23.84 -1.04
CA PRO A 92 -13.39 -24.18 -0.05
C PRO A 92 -12.78 -24.93 1.14
N SER A 93 -13.00 -24.42 2.36
CA SER A 93 -12.46 -24.96 3.63
C SER A 93 -10.94 -25.00 3.77
N SER A 94 -10.19 -24.38 2.86
CA SER A 94 -8.72 -24.37 2.86
C SER A 94 -8.14 -22.94 2.77
N SER A 95 -8.91 -21.95 3.20
CA SER A 95 -8.54 -20.54 3.20
C SER A 95 -8.86 -19.87 4.52
N THR A 96 -8.08 -18.86 4.86
CA THR A 96 -8.27 -18.04 6.06
C THR A 96 -8.23 -16.57 5.68
N CYS A 97 -9.21 -15.81 6.18
CA CYS A 97 -9.22 -14.36 6.15
C CYS A 97 -9.24 -13.84 7.60
N PHE A 98 -8.43 -12.83 7.89
CA PHE A 98 -8.36 -12.21 9.21
C PHE A 98 -7.92 -10.76 9.07
N ASP A 99 -8.34 -9.91 10.00
CA ASP A 99 -8.03 -8.49 9.95
C ASP A 99 -6.96 -8.14 10.99
N LEU A 100 -6.06 -7.22 10.66
CA LEU A 100 -5.11 -6.62 11.60
C LEU A 100 -5.11 -5.10 11.44
N GLU A 101 -4.89 -4.39 12.54
CA GLU A 101 -4.76 -2.94 12.58
C GLU A 101 -3.28 -2.54 12.48
N VAL A 102 -3.01 -1.42 11.81
CA VAL A 102 -1.66 -0.84 11.75
C VAL A 102 -1.37 -0.16 13.08
N ASP A 103 -0.28 -0.58 13.74
CA ASP A 103 0.25 0.11 14.91
C ASP A 103 0.93 1.42 14.45
N GLY A 104 0.29 2.54 14.78
CA GLY A 104 0.78 3.89 14.50
C GLY A 104 0.58 4.34 13.06
N SER A 105 1.60 4.21 12.21
CA SER A 105 1.59 4.75 10.85
C SER A 105 2.29 3.82 9.87
N MET A 106 1.76 3.73 8.66
CA MET A 106 2.33 2.87 7.63
C MET A 106 2.67 3.68 6.38
N ALA A 107 3.86 3.44 5.84
CA ALA A 107 4.27 4.01 4.56
C ALA A 107 4.42 2.88 3.55
N ILE A 108 3.57 2.82 2.53
CA ILE A 108 3.64 1.77 1.49
C ILE A 108 4.03 2.42 0.17
N GLY A 109 5.10 1.95 -0.46
CA GLY A 109 5.43 2.39 -1.83
C GLY A 109 6.34 3.62 -1.93
N LEU A 110 7.14 3.93 -0.90
CA LEU A 110 8.11 5.05 -0.88
C LEU A 110 9.26 4.98 -1.93
N GLY A 111 9.13 4.15 -2.96
CA GLY A 111 10.02 4.11 -4.13
C GLY A 111 9.26 3.91 -5.46
N ILE A 112 7.92 3.90 -5.42
CA ILE A 112 7.10 3.92 -6.62
C ILE A 112 7.20 5.33 -7.20
N SER A 113 7.55 5.42 -8.49
CA SER A 113 7.63 6.71 -9.17
C SER A 113 6.27 7.41 -9.11
N SER A 114 6.24 8.57 -8.47
CA SER A 114 5.08 9.47 -8.46
C SER A 114 5.55 10.92 -8.60
N VAL A 115 4.62 11.87 -8.73
CA VAL A 115 4.96 13.30 -8.84
C VAL A 115 5.71 13.79 -7.60
N TYR A 116 5.46 13.17 -6.44
CA TYR A 116 6.41 13.18 -5.33
C TYR A 116 7.32 11.97 -5.44
N GLU A 117 8.60 12.11 -5.15
CA GLU A 117 9.57 11.01 -5.15
C GLU A 117 9.17 9.85 -4.19
N THR A 118 8.13 10.06 -3.37
CA THR A 118 7.53 9.15 -2.38
C THR A 118 6.07 8.81 -2.73
N GLY A 119 5.86 7.70 -3.45
CA GLY A 119 4.53 7.19 -3.79
C GLY A 119 3.79 6.49 -2.63
N ILE A 120 2.46 6.40 -2.73
CA ILE A 120 1.66 5.39 -2.01
C ILE A 120 1.43 4.22 -2.97
N CYS A 121 1.40 2.97 -2.49
CA CYS A 121 0.91 1.84 -3.29
C CYS A 121 -0.63 1.84 -3.34
N LEU A 122 -1.18 2.30 -4.47
CA LEU A 122 -2.63 2.36 -4.70
C LEU A 122 -3.02 1.33 -5.75
N HIS A 123 -4.14 0.64 -5.52
CA HIS A 123 -4.68 -0.29 -6.49
C HIS A 123 -5.29 0.51 -7.65
N HIS A 124 -4.77 0.32 -8.86
CA HIS A 124 -5.11 1.09 -10.07
C HIS A 124 -6.63 1.15 -10.34
N THR A 125 -7.32 0.02 -10.16
CA THR A 125 -8.76 -0.10 -10.45
C THR A 125 -9.63 0.43 -9.32
N TYR A 126 -9.42 -0.04 -8.09
CA TYR A 126 -10.23 0.32 -6.91
C TYR A 126 -9.88 1.67 -6.31
N ALA A 127 -8.73 2.25 -6.69
CA ALA A 127 -8.21 3.50 -6.17
C ALA A 127 -7.92 3.53 -4.66
N VAL A 128 -7.89 2.36 -4.00
CA VAL A 128 -7.62 2.20 -2.56
C VAL A 128 -6.16 1.84 -2.31
N PRO A 129 -5.56 2.24 -1.17
CA PRO A 129 -4.28 1.67 -0.76
C PRO A 129 -4.43 0.17 -0.54
N TYR A 130 -3.40 -0.61 -0.89
CA TYR A 130 -3.41 -2.05 -0.68
C TYR A 130 -2.00 -2.56 -0.38
N ILE A 131 -1.92 -3.74 0.21
CA ILE A 131 -0.66 -4.43 0.43
C ILE A 131 -0.54 -5.56 -0.59
N PRO A 132 0.49 -5.53 -1.47
CA PRO A 132 0.70 -6.62 -2.41
C PRO A 132 0.97 -7.96 -1.73
N ALA A 133 0.38 -9.04 -2.25
CA ALA A 133 0.59 -10.41 -1.80
C ALA A 133 2.07 -10.81 -1.77
N THR A 134 2.86 -10.27 -2.71
CA THR A 134 4.30 -10.49 -2.80
C THR A 134 5.05 -9.88 -1.61
N ALA A 135 4.62 -8.73 -1.10
CA ALA A 135 5.19 -8.10 0.08
C ALA A 135 4.88 -8.92 1.34
N ILE A 136 3.64 -9.41 1.47
CA ILE A 136 3.20 -10.27 2.57
C ILE A 136 4.04 -11.56 2.58
N LYS A 137 4.17 -12.22 1.43
CA LYS A 137 4.99 -13.42 1.26
C LYS A 137 6.46 -13.18 1.64
N ALA A 138 7.01 -12.02 1.27
CA ALA A 138 8.41 -11.69 1.55
C ALA A 138 8.67 -11.46 3.04
N VAL A 139 7.80 -10.71 3.73
CA VAL A 139 7.90 -10.50 5.19
C VAL A 139 7.76 -11.83 5.93
N PHE A 140 6.78 -12.64 5.53
CA PHE A 140 6.57 -13.95 6.12
C PHE A 140 7.77 -14.88 5.92
N ARG A 141 8.35 -14.92 4.72
CA ARG A 141 9.59 -15.65 4.44
C ARG A 141 10.70 -15.23 5.40
N ARG A 142 10.95 -13.92 5.49
CA ARG A 142 12.03 -13.38 6.31
C ARG A 142 11.86 -13.74 7.78
N TYR A 143 10.64 -13.61 8.31
CA TYR A 143 10.33 -14.02 9.67
C TYR A 143 10.64 -15.51 9.90
N LEU A 144 10.20 -16.38 8.98
CA LEU A 144 10.49 -17.82 9.10
C LEU A 144 11.99 -18.12 9.03
N GLU A 145 12.75 -17.41 8.21
CA GLU A 145 14.22 -17.55 8.12
C GLU A 145 14.90 -17.08 9.40
N ASP A 146 14.51 -15.92 9.94
CA ASP A 146 15.10 -15.33 11.15
C ASP A 146 14.80 -16.17 12.42
N GLU A 147 13.64 -16.86 12.46
CA GLU A 147 13.27 -17.79 13.54
C GLU A 147 13.80 -19.23 13.36
N GLY A 148 14.54 -19.53 12.28
CA GLY A 148 15.12 -20.87 12.06
C GLY A 148 14.12 -21.94 11.61
N TYR A 149 13.10 -21.55 10.83
CA TYR A 149 12.10 -22.45 10.25
C TYR A 149 12.40 -22.79 8.77
N GLU A 150 13.64 -23.13 8.41
CA GLU A 150 14.03 -23.30 6.99
C GLU A 150 13.26 -24.43 6.28
N SER A 151 12.88 -25.46 7.04
CA SER A 151 12.05 -26.56 6.54
C SER A 151 10.65 -26.08 6.15
N LEU A 152 10.05 -25.17 6.92
CA LEU A 152 8.75 -24.57 6.62
C LEU A 152 8.85 -23.61 5.44
N VAL A 153 9.93 -22.81 5.33
CA VAL A 153 10.16 -21.93 4.17
C VAL A 153 10.13 -22.74 2.88
N SER A 154 10.88 -23.84 2.84
CA SER A 154 10.97 -24.71 1.66
C SER A 154 9.62 -25.39 1.35
N SER A 155 8.93 -25.89 2.37
CA SER A 155 7.64 -26.60 2.24
C SER A 155 6.49 -25.68 1.85
N TRP A 156 6.36 -24.52 2.51
CA TRP A 156 5.22 -23.63 2.39
C TRP A 156 5.38 -22.61 1.26
N LEU A 157 6.58 -22.04 1.10
CA LEU A 157 6.82 -20.95 0.14
C LEU A 157 7.48 -21.41 -1.16
N GLY A 158 8.06 -22.62 -1.13
CA GLY A 158 8.79 -23.22 -2.24
C GLY A 158 10.22 -22.70 -2.35
N PHE A 159 11.01 -23.42 -3.13
CA PHE A 159 12.40 -23.09 -3.44
C PHE A 159 12.71 -23.38 -4.90
N SER A 160 13.76 -22.76 -5.40
CA SER A 160 14.37 -23.05 -6.69
C SER A 160 15.88 -22.97 -6.54
N ASP A 161 16.56 -24.01 -6.99
CA ASP A 161 18.02 -24.10 -7.01
C ASP A 161 18.46 -24.29 -8.47
N GLU A 162 19.13 -23.29 -9.00
CA GLU A 162 19.59 -23.27 -10.40
C GLU A 162 20.77 -24.21 -10.64
N GLU A 163 21.61 -24.47 -9.64
CA GLU A 163 22.78 -25.35 -9.76
C GLU A 163 22.34 -26.81 -9.82
N THR A 164 21.45 -27.22 -8.91
CA THR A 164 20.94 -28.60 -8.87
C THR A 164 19.76 -28.85 -9.82
N LYS A 165 19.23 -27.79 -10.45
CA LYS A 165 17.98 -27.80 -11.24
C LYS A 165 16.78 -28.36 -10.45
N ASN A 166 16.83 -28.27 -9.13
CA ASN A 166 15.77 -28.74 -8.26
C ASN A 166 14.87 -27.56 -7.87
N ALA A 167 13.56 -27.76 -7.95
CA ALA A 167 12.61 -26.73 -7.55
C ALA A 167 11.35 -27.38 -7.00
N ALA A 168 10.81 -26.78 -5.95
CA ALA A 168 9.53 -27.15 -5.38
C ALA A 168 8.63 -25.93 -5.31
N LYS A 169 7.39 -26.09 -5.78
CA LYS A 169 6.36 -25.05 -5.66
C LYS A 169 5.87 -24.97 -4.22
N GLY A 170 5.70 -23.75 -3.72
CA GLY A 170 5.08 -23.51 -2.41
C GLY A 170 3.62 -23.97 -2.34
N LYS A 171 3.18 -24.32 -1.13
CA LYS A 171 1.81 -24.77 -0.84
C LYS A 171 0.84 -23.62 -0.57
N ILE A 172 1.35 -22.49 -0.09
CA ILE A 172 0.53 -21.33 0.30
C ILE A 172 0.35 -20.38 -0.89
N THR A 173 -0.89 -19.97 -1.11
CA THR A 173 -1.28 -18.87 -1.99
C THR A 173 -1.62 -17.65 -1.12
N PHE A 174 -0.84 -16.58 -1.25
CA PHE A 174 -1.12 -15.30 -0.60
C PHE A 174 -1.94 -14.43 -1.53
N PHE A 175 -2.89 -13.68 -0.96
CA PHE A 175 -3.67 -12.67 -1.67
C PHE A 175 -3.25 -11.27 -1.24
N ASP A 176 -3.60 -10.28 -2.06
CA ASP A 176 -3.40 -8.87 -1.71
C ASP A 176 -4.24 -8.52 -0.47
N ALA A 177 -3.73 -7.70 0.45
CA ALA A 177 -4.53 -7.25 1.58
C ALA A 177 -5.20 -5.90 1.24
N PHE A 178 -6.52 -5.84 1.42
CA PHE A 178 -7.30 -4.62 1.22
C PHE A 178 -7.71 -3.99 2.55
N PRO A 179 -7.82 -2.65 2.60
CA PRO A 179 -8.18 -1.95 3.83
C PRO A 179 -9.68 -2.09 4.10
N THR A 180 -10.04 -2.48 5.32
CA THR A 180 -11.40 -2.36 5.85
C THR A 180 -11.67 -0.95 6.38
N ALA A 181 -10.62 -0.27 6.84
CA ALA A 181 -10.61 1.13 7.25
C ALA A 181 -9.23 1.72 6.93
N VAL A 182 -9.17 2.98 6.50
CA VAL A 182 -7.89 3.65 6.23
C VAL A 182 -8.05 5.15 6.27
N GLU A 183 -7.12 5.82 6.92
CA GLU A 183 -6.98 7.26 6.88
C GLU A 183 -5.66 7.66 6.21
N LEU A 184 -5.71 8.66 5.34
CA LEU A 184 -4.55 9.19 4.65
C LEU A 184 -4.06 10.45 5.35
N ALA A 185 -2.79 10.47 5.78
CA ALA A 185 -2.20 11.60 6.49
C ALA A 185 -0.90 12.07 5.84
N PRO A 186 -0.65 13.39 5.77
CA PRO A 186 0.67 13.92 5.42
C PRO A 186 1.65 13.63 6.56
N ASP A 187 2.88 13.29 6.19
CA ASP A 187 4.00 13.07 7.11
C ASP A 187 5.30 13.65 6.53
N ILE A 188 6.33 13.81 7.38
CA ILE A 188 7.55 14.56 7.03
C ILE A 188 8.80 13.74 7.33
N ILE A 189 9.74 13.77 6.39
CA ILE A 189 11.09 13.23 6.56
C ILE A 189 12.06 14.38 6.41
N ASN A 190 12.90 14.59 7.43
CA ASN A 190 13.98 15.56 7.37
C ASN A 190 15.32 14.83 7.26
N SER A 191 16.06 15.06 6.18
CA SER A 191 17.47 14.65 6.12
C SER A 191 18.34 15.67 6.83
N HIS A 192 19.20 15.20 7.74
CA HIS A 192 20.19 16.05 8.40
C HIS A 192 21.37 16.43 7.49
N TYR A 193 21.63 15.65 6.43
CA TYR A 193 22.76 15.86 5.51
C TYR A 193 22.33 15.84 4.04
N PRO A 194 21.41 16.71 3.61
CA PRO A 194 20.84 16.65 2.26
C PRO A 194 21.90 16.75 1.16
N LYS A 195 22.96 17.54 1.36
CA LYS A 195 24.02 17.72 0.34
C LYS A 195 24.87 16.47 0.16
N TRP A 196 25.23 15.78 1.25
CA TRP A 196 25.98 14.53 1.19
C TRP A 196 25.25 13.47 0.35
N TYR A 197 23.95 13.30 0.58
CA TYR A 197 23.13 12.34 -0.17
C TYR A 197 22.82 12.78 -1.61
N SER A 198 22.91 14.07 -1.93
CA SER A 198 22.60 14.59 -3.26
C SER A 198 23.82 14.66 -4.19
N ASP A 199 24.97 15.11 -3.69
CA ASP A 199 26.17 15.39 -4.50
C ASP A 199 27.34 14.42 -4.24
N GLY A 200 27.34 13.68 -3.13
CA GLY A 200 28.40 12.76 -2.73
C GLY A 200 29.77 13.40 -2.49
N LYS A 201 29.85 14.73 -2.49
CA LYS A 201 31.10 15.51 -2.46
C LYS A 201 31.20 16.41 -1.23
N THR A 202 30.06 16.87 -0.71
CA THR A 202 30.02 17.71 0.48
C THR A 202 30.03 16.84 1.73
N PRO A 203 31.06 16.88 2.59
CA PRO A 203 31.12 16.04 3.78
C PRO A 203 29.91 16.28 4.70
N PRO A 204 29.43 15.22 5.39
CA PRO A 204 28.34 15.36 6.34
C PRO A 204 28.79 16.29 7.47
N ALA A 205 28.12 17.43 7.61
CA ALA A 205 28.43 18.42 8.62
C ALA A 205 27.15 19.05 9.17
N ASP A 206 27.08 19.21 10.49
CA ASP A 206 25.87 19.55 11.27
C ASP A 206 25.32 20.98 11.07
N TRP A 207 25.92 21.76 10.17
CA TRP A 207 25.47 23.13 9.86
C TRP A 207 24.50 23.20 8.67
N GLN A 208 24.10 22.06 8.08
CA GLN A 208 23.16 22.03 6.96
C GLN A 208 21.72 22.22 7.46
N SER A 209 20.96 23.09 6.80
CA SER A 209 19.53 23.24 7.06
C SER A 209 18.78 22.00 6.54
N PRO A 210 17.89 21.39 7.35
CA PRO A 210 17.10 20.25 6.90
C PRO A 210 16.17 20.69 5.77
N VAL A 211 16.03 19.83 4.76
CA VAL A 211 15.05 20.01 3.69
C VAL A 211 13.88 19.08 3.99
N PRO A 212 12.70 19.60 4.38
CA PRO A 212 11.54 18.77 4.64
C PRO A 212 11.01 18.12 3.37
N VAL A 213 10.94 16.79 3.38
CA VAL A 213 10.31 16.00 2.32
C VAL A 213 8.99 15.46 2.86
N PHE A 214 7.89 15.98 2.31
CA PHE A 214 6.55 15.52 2.65
C PHE A 214 6.23 14.22 1.89
N PHE A 215 5.56 13.29 2.56
CA PHE A 215 5.03 12.07 1.96
C PHE A 215 3.67 11.73 2.57
N MET A 216 2.97 10.79 1.97
CA MET A 216 1.70 10.31 2.50
C MET A 216 1.88 9.02 3.27
N SER A 217 1.33 8.97 4.49
CA SER A 217 1.23 7.80 5.33
C SER A 217 -0.23 7.37 5.52
N LEU A 218 -0.41 6.09 5.83
CA LEU A 218 -1.67 5.52 6.27
C LEU A 218 -1.70 5.56 7.80
N LYS A 219 -2.80 6.04 8.38
CA LYS A 219 -3.09 6.03 9.82
C LYS A 219 -4.43 5.36 10.07
N ASN A 220 -4.66 4.91 11.32
CA ASN A 220 -5.92 4.25 11.74
C ASN A 220 -6.38 3.20 10.70
N ALA A 221 -5.42 2.45 10.17
CA ALA A 221 -5.63 1.62 9.00
C ALA A 221 -5.77 0.17 9.44
N LYS A 222 -6.83 -0.49 8.98
CA LYS A 222 -7.09 -1.90 9.24
C LYS A 222 -7.17 -2.63 7.92
N PHE A 223 -6.45 -3.74 7.80
CA PHE A 223 -6.34 -4.52 6.57
C PHE A 223 -6.85 -5.94 6.78
N GLN A 224 -7.60 -6.45 5.80
CA GLN A 224 -7.93 -7.87 5.72
C GLN A 224 -6.83 -8.61 4.97
N PHE A 225 -6.19 -9.53 5.67
CA PHE A 225 -5.22 -10.46 5.11
C PHE A 225 -5.93 -11.76 4.73
N ALA A 226 -5.56 -12.31 3.58
CA ALA A 226 -6.09 -13.58 3.10
C ALA A 226 -4.99 -14.47 2.54
N PHE A 227 -5.04 -15.75 2.90
CA PHE A 227 -4.20 -16.79 2.30
C PHE A 227 -4.98 -18.10 2.19
N ALA A 228 -4.52 -18.97 1.31
CA ALA A 228 -5.12 -20.28 1.10
C ALA A 228 -4.08 -21.35 0.81
N LEU A 229 -4.47 -22.60 1.05
CA LEU A 229 -3.69 -23.80 0.78
C LEU A 229 -4.52 -24.73 -0.09
N LYS A 230 -3.86 -25.48 -0.97
CA LYS A 230 -4.56 -26.44 -1.84
C LYS A 230 -5.10 -27.65 -1.06
N GLU A 231 -4.32 -28.11 -0.09
CA GLU A 231 -4.65 -29.19 0.85
C GLU A 231 -4.20 -28.70 2.22
N ALA A 232 -5.14 -28.46 3.13
CA ALA A 232 -4.85 -27.98 4.48
C ALA A 232 -5.74 -28.64 5.52
N SER A 233 -5.14 -28.89 6.68
CA SER A 233 -5.86 -29.09 7.93
C SER A 233 -6.22 -27.74 8.55
N LYS A 234 -7.16 -27.73 9.51
CA LYS A 234 -7.47 -26.48 10.23
C LYS A 234 -6.29 -26.03 11.07
N GLU A 235 -5.52 -26.99 11.57
CA GLU A 235 -4.31 -26.78 12.33
C GLU A 235 -3.24 -26.05 11.51
N ASP A 236 -3.05 -26.43 10.24
CA ASP A 236 -2.12 -25.74 9.33
C ASP A 236 -2.51 -24.26 9.13
N LEU A 237 -3.80 -24.00 8.92
CA LEU A 237 -4.32 -22.65 8.72
C LEU A 237 -4.10 -21.77 9.95
N GLU A 238 -4.37 -22.29 11.15
CA GLU A 238 -4.15 -21.55 12.40
C GLU A 238 -2.66 -21.34 12.69
N GLU A 239 -1.80 -22.33 12.40
CA GLU A 239 -0.36 -22.18 12.56
C GLU A 239 0.19 -21.09 11.64
N ILE A 240 -0.19 -21.10 10.36
CA ILE A 240 0.24 -20.11 9.37
C ILE A 240 -0.28 -18.72 9.76
N LYS A 241 -1.55 -18.61 10.17
CA LYS A 241 -2.12 -17.34 10.65
C LYS A 241 -1.32 -16.80 11.82
N THR A 242 -1.05 -17.63 12.83
CA THR A 242 -0.29 -17.23 14.03
C THR A 242 1.10 -16.71 13.67
N LYS A 243 1.85 -17.47 12.85
CA LYS A 243 3.20 -17.08 12.41
C LYS A 243 3.17 -15.82 11.53
N LEU A 244 2.15 -15.66 10.69
CA LEU A 244 2.00 -14.48 9.85
C LEU A 244 1.68 -13.23 10.68
N THR A 245 0.81 -13.33 11.67
CA THR A 245 0.55 -12.25 12.64
C THR A 245 1.83 -11.86 13.38
N GLN A 246 2.60 -12.84 13.87
CA GLN A 246 3.91 -12.59 14.52
C GLN A 246 4.91 -11.93 13.57
N ALA A 247 4.96 -12.35 12.30
CA ALA A 247 5.81 -11.73 11.30
C ALA A 247 5.48 -10.23 11.11
N LEU A 248 4.18 -9.90 11.02
CA LEU A 248 3.71 -8.53 10.84
C LEU A 248 3.91 -7.66 12.10
N GLN A 249 3.81 -8.25 13.29
CA GLN A 249 4.10 -7.61 14.58
C GLN A 249 5.60 -7.34 14.79
N ASN A 250 6.48 -8.22 14.32
CA ASN A 250 7.92 -8.15 14.66
C ASN A 250 8.80 -7.54 13.56
N HIS A 251 8.45 -7.71 12.29
CA HIS A 251 9.24 -7.20 11.15
C HIS A 251 8.63 -5.96 10.50
N GLY A 252 7.31 -5.78 10.67
CA GLY A 252 6.55 -4.76 9.97
C GLY A 252 6.49 -4.99 8.45
N LEU A 253 5.68 -4.19 7.76
CA LEU A 253 5.46 -4.25 6.33
C LEU A 253 5.48 -2.85 5.72
N GLY A 254 6.13 -2.71 4.57
CA GLY A 254 6.22 -1.47 3.83
C GLY A 254 7.59 -0.83 3.97
N ALA A 255 7.63 0.49 3.85
CA ALA A 255 8.84 1.27 3.96
C ALA A 255 9.01 1.83 5.38
N LYS A 256 10.26 2.15 5.74
CA LYS A 256 10.60 2.78 7.03
C LYS A 256 10.27 1.94 8.28
N THR A 257 10.22 0.62 8.14
CA THR A 257 10.05 -0.31 9.29
C THR A 257 11.11 -0.10 10.37
N ALA A 258 12.36 0.22 10.00
CA ALA A 258 13.44 0.51 10.96
C ALA A 258 13.18 1.73 11.88
N VAL A 259 12.25 2.63 11.51
CA VAL A 259 11.87 3.79 12.33
C VAL A 259 10.43 3.70 12.85
N GLY A 260 9.87 2.50 12.89
CA GLY A 260 8.57 2.23 13.53
C GLY A 260 7.36 2.25 12.61
N TYR A 261 7.52 2.32 11.28
CA TYR A 261 6.38 2.34 10.36
C TYR A 261 5.94 0.92 9.95
N GLY A 262 4.64 0.71 9.83
CA GLY A 262 4.06 -0.48 9.19
C GLY A 262 4.05 -1.74 10.04
N PHE A 263 4.11 -1.60 11.36
CA PHE A 263 3.83 -2.70 12.29
C PHE A 263 2.31 -2.89 12.43
N PHE A 264 1.91 -4.07 12.90
CA PHE A 264 0.50 -4.44 13.03
C PHE A 264 0.19 -4.98 14.42
N GLU A 265 -1.06 -4.82 14.85
CA GLU A 265 -1.65 -5.38 16.07
C GLU A 265 -3.01 -6.05 15.77
N GLU A 266 -3.48 -6.89 16.70
CA GLU A 266 -4.75 -7.63 16.59
C GLU A 266 -5.98 -6.79 16.99
#